data_AF-A0A4R0J6K5-F1
#
_entry.id   AF-A0A4R0J6K5-F1
#
_cell.length_a   1.000
_cell.length_b   1.000
_cell.length_c   1.000
_cell.angle_alpha   90.00
_cell.angle_beta   90.00
_cell.angle_gamma   90.00
#
_symmetry.space_group_name_H-M   'P 1'
#
loop_
_entity.id
_entity.type
_entity.pdbx_description
1 polymer ?
#
loop_
_entity_poly.entity_id
_entity_poly.type
_entity_poly.pdbx_seq_one_letter_code
_entity_poly.pdbx_strand_id
1 'polypeptide(L)'
;MAGGELTSTYGTVVWDGIGTLRIRYAEAPAGLDPLTCSLRTRLGERVLPVEALQAVEVRESGFRLVLRDGADPLQSVTGVDVLSDPYDFPGADPALAERVAGEIRRTLTRRDVPVAEARWLVAPPAAPDRIEGRDATLAVANGQLTFKYHRSAGRKKKALGDPWPVPLGDIVDVEWTPEQGRLGARGFLRVSTGATPAVRPKPKHDPAAMITRRQTDVDTLFFAARLLTRIRP
;
A
#
# COMPACT_ATOMS: atom_id res chain seq x y z
N MET A 1 6.93 -32.59 0.19
CA MET A 1 7.01 -31.24 0.78
C MET A 1 5.66 -30.94 1.36
N ALA A 2 5.58 -30.61 2.65
CA ALA A 2 4.30 -30.22 3.22
C ALA A 2 4.13 -28.72 2.95
N GLY A 3 3.09 -28.37 2.20
CA GLY A 3 2.53 -27.03 2.20
C GLY A 3 1.43 -26.96 3.28
N GLY A 4 0.81 -25.80 3.42
CA GLY A 4 -0.26 -25.62 4.40
C GLY A 4 -1.24 -24.54 4.00
N GLU A 5 -2.47 -24.68 4.46
CA GLU A 5 -3.51 -23.68 4.33
C GLU A 5 -3.92 -23.25 5.73
N LEU A 6 -3.87 -21.94 6.00
CA LEU A 6 -4.23 -21.33 7.27
C LEU A 6 -5.43 -20.41 7.04
N THR A 7 -6.58 -20.77 7.60
CA THR A 7 -7.78 -19.92 7.57
C THR A 7 -7.84 -19.06 8.82
N SER A 8 -8.24 -17.80 8.65
CA SER A 8 -8.36 -16.81 9.70
C SER A 8 -9.63 -15.96 9.51
N THR A 9 -9.91 -15.10 10.48
CA THR A 9 -10.99 -14.11 10.40
C THR A 9 -10.85 -13.16 9.20
N TYR A 10 -9.63 -12.88 8.76
CA TYR A 10 -9.37 -11.88 7.72
C TYR A 10 -8.99 -12.48 6.36
N GLY A 11 -9.02 -13.80 6.22
CA GLY A 11 -8.69 -14.49 4.99
C GLY A 11 -7.91 -15.77 5.21
N THR A 12 -7.41 -16.33 4.11
CA THR A 12 -6.66 -17.57 4.07
C THR A 12 -5.25 -17.32 3.55
N VAL A 13 -4.26 -17.91 4.21
CA VAL A 13 -2.87 -17.95 3.76
C VAL A 13 -2.53 -19.36 3.32
N VAL A 14 -2.12 -19.53 2.07
CA VAL A 14 -1.66 -20.80 1.51
C VAL A 14 -0.16 -20.73 1.29
N TRP A 15 0.57 -21.64 1.93
CA TRP A 15 2.00 -21.86 1.76
C TRP A 15 2.23 -23.07 0.85
N ASP A 16 3.03 -22.90 -0.22
CA ASP A 16 3.29 -23.96 -1.21
C ASP A 16 4.34 -24.99 -0.76
N GLY A 17 4.99 -24.78 0.39
CA GLY A 17 6.06 -25.65 0.89
C GLY A 17 7.45 -25.33 0.32
N ILE A 18 7.56 -24.38 -0.61
CA ILE A 18 8.76 -24.14 -1.42
C ILE A 18 9.26 -22.70 -1.25
N GLY A 19 8.40 -21.72 -1.49
CA GLY A 19 8.80 -20.33 -1.63
C GLY A 19 7.69 -19.33 -1.91
N THR A 20 6.44 -19.75 -2.04
CA THR A 20 5.34 -18.86 -2.41
C THR A 20 4.23 -18.90 -1.38
N LEU A 21 3.80 -17.71 -0.94
CA LEU A 21 2.58 -17.51 -0.19
C LEU A 21 1.50 -16.95 -1.10
N ARG A 22 0.29 -17.49 -0.97
CA ARG A 22 -0.92 -16.93 -1.57
C ARG A 22 -1.88 -16.53 -0.46
N ILE A 23 -2.24 -15.26 -0.42
CA ILE A 23 -3.19 -14.67 0.52
C ILE A 23 -4.50 -14.45 -0.22
N ARG A 24 -5.60 -14.98 0.30
CA ARG A 24 -6.96 -14.67 -0.16
C ARG A 24 -7.67 -13.93 0.94
N TYR A 25 -8.03 -12.68 0.71
CA TYR A 25 -8.72 -11.87 1.69
C TYR A 25 -10.19 -12.30 1.79
N ALA A 26 -10.67 -12.48 3.02
CA ALA A 26 -12.09 -12.73 3.25
C ALA A 26 -12.90 -11.46 3.00
N GLU A 27 -14.22 -11.63 2.80
CA GLU A 27 -15.14 -10.52 2.97
C GLU A 27 -15.02 -9.96 4.39
N ALA A 28 -15.07 -8.65 4.52
CA ALA A 28 -14.71 -7.99 5.75
C ALA A 28 -15.71 -8.34 6.87
N PRO A 29 -15.27 -8.89 8.02
CA PRO A 29 -16.14 -9.15 9.15
C PRO A 29 -16.81 -7.88 9.67
N ALA A 30 -17.96 -8.06 10.32
CA ALA A 30 -18.68 -6.97 10.96
C ALA A 30 -17.80 -6.22 11.99
N GLY A 31 -17.81 -4.89 11.95
CA GLY A 31 -17.08 -4.04 12.90
C GLY A 31 -15.70 -3.57 12.44
N LEU A 32 -15.18 -4.03 11.29
CA LEU A 32 -14.02 -3.41 10.65
C LEU A 32 -14.37 -2.02 10.12
N ASP A 33 -13.37 -1.14 10.06
CA ASP A 33 -13.58 0.18 9.46
C ASP A 33 -13.82 0.05 7.94
N PRO A 34 -14.70 0.89 7.36
CA PRO A 34 -15.09 0.75 5.95
C PRO A 34 -13.95 0.82 4.94
N LEU A 35 -12.85 1.52 5.27
CA LEU A 35 -11.72 1.67 4.36
C LEU A 35 -10.88 0.39 4.33
N THR A 36 -10.59 -0.19 5.50
CA THR A 36 -9.97 -1.52 5.61
C THR A 36 -10.83 -2.59 4.93
N CYS A 37 -12.15 -2.55 5.12
CA CYS A 37 -13.07 -3.46 4.41
C CYS A 37 -12.89 -3.35 2.89
N SER A 38 -12.99 -2.12 2.36
CA SER A 38 -12.88 -1.85 0.92
C SER A 38 -11.52 -2.26 0.38
N LEU A 39 -10.44 -1.99 1.12
CA LEU A 39 -9.08 -2.39 0.76
C LEU A 39 -8.98 -3.91 0.60
N ARG A 40 -9.38 -4.68 1.62
CA ARG A 40 -9.29 -6.15 1.59
C ARG A 40 -10.10 -6.75 0.46
N THR A 41 -11.35 -6.31 0.27
CA THR A 41 -12.19 -6.75 -0.85
C THR A 41 -11.56 -6.47 -2.21
N ARG A 42 -10.94 -5.30 -2.37
CA ARG A 42 -10.31 -4.91 -3.65
C ARG A 42 -8.96 -5.53 -3.91
N LEU A 43 -8.22 -5.89 -2.85
CA LEU A 43 -7.00 -6.69 -3.00
C LEU A 43 -7.35 -8.09 -3.49
N GLY A 44 -8.40 -8.72 -2.95
CA GLY A 44 -8.89 -10.03 -3.37
C GLY A 44 -7.89 -11.15 -3.08
N GLU A 45 -6.91 -11.34 -3.96
CA GLU A 45 -5.80 -12.28 -3.78
C GLU A 45 -4.45 -11.56 -3.95
N ARG A 46 -3.47 -11.93 -3.13
CA ARG A 46 -2.07 -11.52 -3.30
C ARG A 46 -1.16 -12.73 -3.28
N VAL A 47 -0.11 -12.66 -4.11
CA VAL A 47 0.95 -13.67 -4.16
C VAL A 47 2.25 -13.00 -3.74
N LEU A 48 2.98 -13.65 -2.84
CA LEU A 48 4.20 -13.12 -2.26
C LEU A 48 5.29 -14.20 -2.32
N PRO A 49 6.49 -13.88 -2.82
CA PRO A 49 7.65 -14.74 -2.62
C PRO A 49 8.07 -14.70 -1.13
N VAL A 50 8.59 -15.80 -0.61
CA VAL A 50 9.06 -15.89 0.79
C VAL A 50 10.17 -14.88 1.07
N GLU A 51 10.94 -14.49 0.05
CA GLU A 51 11.97 -13.45 0.10
C GLU A 51 11.44 -12.06 0.45
N ALA A 52 10.13 -11.83 0.30
CA ALA A 52 9.48 -10.60 0.73
C ALA A 52 9.32 -10.53 2.25
N LEU A 53 9.35 -11.67 2.95
CA LEU A 53 9.20 -11.74 4.39
C LEU A 53 10.51 -11.46 5.09
N GLN A 54 10.44 -10.63 6.13
CA GLN A 54 11.49 -10.47 7.14
C GLN A 54 11.31 -11.53 8.24
N ALA A 55 10.06 -11.75 8.65
CA ALA A 55 9.73 -12.68 9.71
C ALA A 55 8.28 -13.19 9.58
N VAL A 56 7.96 -14.18 10.40
CA VAL A 56 6.59 -14.63 10.64
C VAL A 56 6.36 -14.76 12.13
N GLU A 57 5.33 -14.10 12.62
CA GLU A 57 4.96 -14.06 14.03
C GLU A 57 3.71 -14.90 14.25
N VAL A 58 3.75 -15.71 15.31
CA VAL A 58 2.57 -16.42 15.81
C VAL A 58 2.28 -15.85 17.19
N ARG A 59 1.02 -15.50 17.40
CA ARG A 59 0.49 -14.95 18.65
C ARG A 59 -0.66 -15.84 19.09
N GLU A 60 -1.01 -15.81 20.37
CA GLU A 60 -2.18 -16.57 20.87
C GLU A 60 -3.46 -16.25 20.07
N SER A 61 -3.58 -15.02 19.59
CA SER A 61 -4.74 -14.53 18.85
C SER A 61 -4.60 -14.58 17.32
N GLY A 62 -3.47 -15.04 16.75
CA GLY A 62 -3.32 -15.03 15.29
C GLY A 62 -1.93 -15.25 14.72
N PHE A 63 -1.84 -14.97 13.43
CA PHE A 63 -0.66 -15.18 12.59
C PHE A 63 -0.36 -13.91 11.81
N ARG A 64 0.90 -13.46 11.78
CA ARG A 64 1.30 -12.25 11.06
C ARG A 64 2.51 -12.50 10.18
N LEU A 65 2.39 -12.07 8.92
CA LEU A 65 3.51 -12.03 7.99
C LEU A 65 4.18 -10.64 8.09
N VAL A 66 5.45 -10.61 8.49
CA VAL A 66 6.20 -9.36 8.59
C VAL A 66 7.02 -9.20 7.32
N LEU A 67 6.65 -8.25 6.47
CA LEU A 67 7.40 -7.95 5.25
C LEU A 67 8.66 -7.16 5.54
N ARG A 68 9.67 -7.32 4.68
CA ARG A 68 10.85 -6.46 4.64
C ARG A 68 10.46 -5.06 4.18
N ASP A 69 11.17 -4.07 4.70
CA ASP A 69 11.05 -2.69 4.22
C ASP A 69 11.30 -2.63 2.70
N GLY A 70 10.42 -1.95 1.96
CA GLY A 70 10.49 -1.86 0.50
C GLY A 70 10.04 -3.13 -0.25
N ALA A 71 9.60 -4.20 0.41
CA ALA A 71 9.12 -5.40 -0.28
C ALA A 71 7.77 -5.19 -0.97
N ASP A 72 6.86 -4.43 -0.35
CA ASP A 72 5.53 -4.14 -0.88
C ASP A 72 5.35 -2.62 -1.05
N PRO A 73 5.12 -2.13 -2.29
CA PRO A 73 4.85 -0.72 -2.53
C PRO A 73 3.56 -0.24 -1.85
N LEU A 74 2.58 -1.12 -1.63
CA LEU A 74 1.35 -0.76 -0.92
C LEU A 74 1.65 -0.37 0.54
N GLN A 75 2.35 -1.25 1.27
CA GLN A 75 2.75 -0.99 2.66
C GLN A 75 3.67 0.23 2.78
N SER A 76 4.55 0.44 1.80
CA SER A 76 5.46 1.59 1.78
C SER A 76 4.73 2.93 1.65
N VAL A 77 3.56 2.95 0.98
CA VAL A 77 2.74 4.16 0.83
C VAL A 77 1.79 4.38 2.02
N THR A 78 1.24 3.32 2.62
CA THR A 78 0.28 3.47 3.74
C THR A 78 0.93 3.96 5.03
N GLY A 79 2.20 3.60 5.27
CA GLY A 79 2.80 3.70 6.60
C GLY A 79 2.16 2.71 7.59
N VAL A 80 2.73 2.62 8.80
CA VAL A 80 2.39 1.59 9.80
C VAL A 80 1.10 1.85 10.61
N ASP A 81 0.60 3.09 10.65
CA ASP A 81 -0.46 3.49 11.61
C ASP A 81 -1.81 3.89 10.96
N VAL A 82 -1.91 3.82 9.63
CA VAL A 82 -3.04 4.43 8.91
C VAL A 82 -4.16 3.44 8.62
N LEU A 83 -3.82 2.16 8.45
CA LEU A 83 -4.73 1.08 8.12
C LEU A 83 -4.37 -0.17 8.90
N SER A 84 -5.37 -1.04 9.12
CA SER A 84 -5.10 -2.38 9.63
C SER A 84 -4.15 -3.11 8.68
N ASP A 85 -3.12 -3.75 9.25
CA ASP A 85 -2.09 -4.47 8.49
C ASP A 85 -2.74 -5.56 7.60
N PRO A 86 -2.59 -5.49 6.26
CA PRO A 86 -3.14 -6.49 5.35
C PRO A 86 -2.43 -7.85 5.46
N TYR A 87 -1.42 -7.96 6.31
CA TYR A 87 -0.65 -9.17 6.55
C TYR A 87 -0.83 -9.75 7.96
N ASP A 88 -1.79 -9.21 8.72
CA ASP A 88 -2.24 -9.76 9.99
C ASP A 88 -3.51 -10.63 9.82
N PHE A 89 -3.48 -11.83 10.41
CA PHE A 89 -4.47 -12.90 10.27
C PHE A 89 -4.92 -13.40 11.66
N PRO A 90 -5.81 -12.66 12.33
CA PRO A 90 -6.32 -13.03 13.65
C PRO A 90 -7.31 -14.21 13.57
N GLY A 91 -7.44 -14.95 14.65
CA GLY A 91 -8.35 -16.11 14.75
C GLY A 91 -7.89 -17.33 13.96
N ALA A 92 -6.63 -17.37 13.54
CA ALA A 92 -6.02 -18.54 12.94
C ALA A 92 -5.79 -19.64 14.00
N ASP A 93 -5.96 -20.92 13.62
CA ASP A 93 -5.69 -22.05 14.54
C ASP A 93 -4.21 -22.03 14.99
N PRO A 94 -3.90 -21.94 16.30
CA PRO A 94 -2.53 -21.75 16.77
C PRO A 94 -1.58 -22.90 16.40
N ALA A 95 -2.05 -24.16 16.43
CA ALA A 95 -1.22 -25.32 16.13
C ALA A 95 -0.84 -25.38 14.64
N LEU A 96 -1.79 -25.08 13.76
CA LEU A 96 -1.58 -24.92 12.32
C LEU A 96 -0.71 -23.70 12.00
N ALA A 97 -0.94 -22.56 12.67
CA ALA A 97 -0.14 -21.35 12.53
C ALA A 97 1.34 -21.61 12.87
N GLU A 98 1.63 -22.27 14.00
CA GLU A 98 3.01 -22.61 14.37
C GLU A 98 3.67 -23.57 13.37
N ARG A 99 2.92 -24.55 12.86
CA ARG A 99 3.45 -25.48 11.85
C ARG A 99 3.84 -24.74 10.57
N VAL A 100 2.94 -23.94 10.02
CA VAL A 100 3.17 -23.14 8.80
C VAL A 100 4.29 -22.12 9.02
N ALA A 101 4.28 -21.42 10.15
CA ALA A 101 5.34 -20.48 10.52
C ALA A 101 6.70 -21.18 10.60
N GLY A 102 6.77 -22.37 11.19
CA GLY A 102 7.99 -23.16 11.27
C GLY A 102 8.56 -23.54 9.89
N GLU A 103 7.70 -23.86 8.92
CA GLU A 103 8.12 -24.14 7.54
C GLU A 103 8.65 -22.89 6.82
N ILE A 104 7.96 -21.75 6.98
CA ILE A 104 8.40 -20.47 6.43
C ILE A 104 9.74 -20.06 7.03
N ARG A 105 9.91 -20.11 8.36
CA ARG A 105 11.17 -19.79 9.06
C ARG A 105 12.34 -20.66 8.58
N ARG A 106 12.11 -21.97 8.42
CA ARG A 106 13.11 -22.89 7.85
C ARG A 106 13.47 -22.53 6.42
N THR A 107 12.51 -22.06 5.63
CA THR A 107 12.74 -21.68 4.23
C THR A 107 13.51 -20.37 4.12
N LEU A 108 13.15 -19.36 4.93
CA LEU A 108 13.91 -18.11 5.05
C LEU A 108 15.38 -18.37 5.37
N THR A 109 15.64 -19.24 6.36
CA THR A 109 17.01 -19.64 6.74
C THR A 109 17.73 -20.35 5.59
N ARG A 110 17.06 -21.30 4.93
CA ARG A 110 17.65 -22.09 3.84
C ARG A 110 18.01 -21.24 2.61
N ARG A 111 17.21 -20.21 2.33
CA ARG A 111 17.39 -19.30 1.20
C ARG A 111 18.32 -18.12 1.51
N ASP A 112 18.84 -18.03 2.73
CA ASP A 112 19.70 -16.93 3.19
C ASP A 112 19.09 -15.55 2.88
N VAL A 113 17.79 -15.40 3.17
CA VAL A 113 17.06 -14.16 2.86
C VAL A 113 17.61 -13.03 3.75
N PRO A 114 18.10 -11.93 3.16
CA PRO A 114 18.70 -10.86 3.93
C PRO A 114 17.64 -10.03 4.66
N VAL A 115 18.02 -9.46 5.81
CA VAL A 115 17.17 -8.57 6.61
C VAL A 115 17.13 -7.14 6.03
N ALA A 116 18.00 -6.82 5.08
CA ALA A 116 18.07 -5.51 4.44
C ALA A 116 16.81 -5.16 3.62
N GLU A 117 16.67 -3.90 3.23
CA GLU A 117 15.61 -3.42 2.35
C GLU A 117 15.49 -4.27 1.08
N ALA A 118 14.25 -4.48 0.65
CA ALA A 118 13.90 -5.16 -0.58
C ALA A 118 13.51 -4.16 -1.67
N ARG A 119 13.54 -4.60 -2.93
CA ARG A 119 13.01 -3.83 -4.08
C ARG A 119 11.78 -4.53 -4.61
N TRP A 120 10.59 -4.06 -4.22
CA TRP A 120 9.26 -4.41 -4.76
C TRP A 120 9.09 -5.88 -5.14
N LEU A 121 9.30 -6.77 -4.15
CA LEU A 121 9.12 -8.21 -4.33
C LEU A 121 7.64 -8.61 -4.44
N VAL A 122 6.74 -7.75 -3.97
CA VAL A 122 5.29 -7.92 -4.09
C VAL A 122 4.77 -6.98 -5.17
N ALA A 123 3.99 -7.51 -6.10
CA ALA A 123 3.36 -6.71 -7.13
C ALA A 123 2.42 -5.64 -6.52
N PRO A 124 2.44 -4.39 -7.01
CA PRO A 124 1.45 -3.40 -6.62
C PRO A 124 0.06 -3.84 -7.09
N PRO A 125 -1.01 -3.48 -6.35
CA PRO A 125 -2.37 -3.72 -6.83
C PRO A 125 -2.63 -3.07 -8.18
N ALA A 126 -3.53 -3.66 -8.97
CA ALA A 126 -3.97 -3.05 -10.21
C ALA A 126 -4.60 -1.68 -9.93
N ALA A 127 -4.09 -0.64 -10.58
CA ALA A 127 -4.52 0.74 -10.38
C ALA A 127 -4.76 1.43 -11.72
N PRO A 128 -5.71 2.38 -11.80
CA PRO A 128 -5.91 3.16 -13.02
C PRO A 128 -4.68 4.05 -13.29
N ASP A 129 -4.44 4.43 -14.56
CA ASP A 129 -3.41 5.44 -14.90
C ASP A 129 -3.89 6.88 -14.65
N ARG A 130 -5.15 7.06 -14.21
CA ARG A 130 -5.75 8.35 -13.90
C ARG A 130 -6.68 8.23 -12.69
N ILE A 131 -6.57 9.20 -11.77
CA ILE A 131 -7.46 9.33 -10.62
C ILE A 131 -8.00 10.76 -10.52
N GLU A 132 -9.19 10.89 -9.96
CA GLU A 132 -9.86 12.18 -9.76
C GLU A 132 -10.05 12.47 -8.27
N GLY A 133 -9.48 13.59 -7.82
CA GLY A 133 -9.67 14.11 -6.49
C GLY A 133 -10.70 15.24 -6.43
N ARG A 134 -10.70 15.96 -5.32
CA ARG A 134 -11.58 17.11 -5.10
C ARG A 134 -11.10 18.36 -5.84
N ASP A 135 -9.79 18.59 -5.88
CA ASP A 135 -9.17 19.81 -6.41
C ASP A 135 -8.23 19.58 -7.61
N ALA A 136 -7.93 18.34 -7.96
CA ALA A 136 -7.17 18.00 -9.16
C ALA A 136 -7.56 16.62 -9.71
N THR A 137 -7.19 16.39 -10.95
CA THR A 137 -7.10 15.09 -11.59
C THR A 137 -5.62 14.79 -11.80
N LEU A 138 -5.18 13.58 -11.44
CA LEU A 138 -3.83 13.09 -11.67
C LEU A 138 -3.86 12.04 -12.76
N ALA A 139 -2.90 12.11 -13.68
CA ALA A 139 -2.73 11.11 -14.73
C ALA A 139 -1.26 10.80 -14.97
N VAL A 140 -0.91 9.53 -15.13
CA VAL A 140 0.43 9.10 -15.54
C VAL A 140 0.41 8.67 -17.00
N ALA A 141 1.20 9.34 -17.83
CA ALA A 141 1.38 9.00 -19.23
C ALA A 141 2.76 9.46 -19.71
N ASN A 142 3.35 8.75 -20.67
CA ASN A 142 4.60 9.17 -21.34
C ASN A 142 5.75 9.51 -20.37
N GLY A 143 5.90 8.74 -19.28
CA GLY A 143 6.95 8.99 -18.28
C GLY A 143 6.73 10.24 -17.41
N GLN A 144 5.51 10.78 -17.35
CA GLN A 144 5.16 11.95 -16.56
C GLN A 144 3.90 11.73 -15.72
N LEU A 145 3.87 12.30 -14.52
CA LEU A 145 2.67 12.54 -13.73
C LEU A 145 2.17 13.96 -14.02
N THR A 146 0.91 14.11 -14.43
CA THR A 146 0.30 15.42 -14.70
C THR A 146 -0.77 15.74 -13.66
N PHE A 147 -0.65 16.90 -13.03
CA PHE A 147 -1.69 17.51 -12.20
C PHE A 147 -2.53 18.44 -13.07
N LYS A 148 -3.81 18.09 -13.28
CA LYS A 148 -4.80 19.00 -13.89
C LYS A 148 -5.71 19.54 -12.79
N TYR A 149 -5.55 20.80 -12.41
CA TYR A 149 -6.28 21.35 -11.27
C TYR A 149 -7.70 21.72 -11.68
N HIS A 150 -8.64 21.45 -10.78
CA HIS A 150 -10.04 21.83 -10.99
C HIS A 150 -10.22 23.34 -10.81
N ARG A 151 -11.36 23.88 -11.25
CA ARG A 151 -11.70 25.30 -11.03
C ARG A 151 -11.78 25.64 -9.53
N SER A 152 -12.11 24.66 -8.69
CA SER A 152 -12.17 24.79 -7.23
C SER A 152 -10.81 24.95 -6.54
N ALA A 153 -9.70 24.67 -7.24
CA ALA A 153 -8.35 24.82 -6.70
C ALA A 153 -7.93 26.29 -6.64
N GLY A 154 -7.46 26.74 -5.47
CA GLY A 154 -6.98 28.11 -5.28
C GLY A 154 -5.70 28.42 -6.06
N ARG A 155 -5.40 29.71 -6.25
CA ARG A 155 -4.22 30.17 -7.02
C ARG A 155 -2.89 29.56 -6.57
N LYS A 156 -2.70 29.39 -5.25
CA LYS A 156 -1.48 28.75 -4.68
C LYS A 156 -1.27 27.33 -5.19
N LYS A 157 -2.35 26.59 -5.40
CA LYS A 157 -2.32 25.21 -5.90
C LYS A 157 -1.78 25.13 -7.34
N LYS A 158 -2.06 26.15 -8.14
CA LYS A 158 -1.70 26.24 -9.57
C LYS A 158 -0.37 26.94 -9.80
N ALA A 159 0.41 27.19 -8.75
CA ALA A 159 1.62 28.00 -8.83
C ALA A 159 2.72 27.38 -9.72
N LEU A 160 2.68 26.07 -9.95
CA LEU A 160 3.63 25.35 -10.80
C LEU A 160 3.10 25.09 -12.23
N GLY A 161 1.88 25.54 -12.53
CA GLY A 161 1.20 25.32 -13.82
C GLY A 161 -0.21 24.75 -13.65
N ASP A 162 -1.01 24.79 -14.72
CA ASP A 162 -2.31 24.11 -14.81
C ASP A 162 -2.65 23.81 -16.28
N PRO A 163 -2.39 22.59 -16.79
CA PRO A 163 -1.83 21.44 -16.07
C PRO A 163 -0.36 21.63 -15.66
N TRP A 164 0.06 21.01 -14.56
CA TRP A 164 1.46 20.91 -14.15
C TRP A 164 2.00 19.50 -14.39
N PRO A 165 2.91 19.31 -15.37
CA PRO A 165 3.58 18.03 -15.60
C PRO A 165 4.82 17.87 -14.70
N VAL A 166 5.03 16.66 -14.21
CA VAL A 166 6.19 16.27 -13.39
C VAL A 166 6.79 14.99 -14.00
N PRO A 167 8.03 15.02 -14.49
CA PRO A 167 8.73 13.80 -14.92
C PRO A 167 8.79 12.76 -13.80
N LEU A 168 8.53 11.49 -14.10
CA LEU A 168 8.56 10.44 -13.08
C LEU A 168 9.95 10.29 -12.44
N GLY A 169 11.02 10.51 -13.20
CA GLY A 169 12.39 10.49 -12.69
C GLY A 169 12.74 11.61 -11.71
N ASP A 170 11.94 12.68 -11.67
CA ASP A 170 12.14 13.79 -10.74
C ASP A 170 11.40 13.57 -9.42
N ILE A 171 10.47 12.60 -9.38
CA ILE A 171 9.70 12.28 -8.18
C ILE A 171 10.54 11.35 -7.31
N VAL A 172 10.87 11.82 -6.11
CA VAL A 172 11.66 11.06 -5.15
C VAL A 172 10.79 10.27 -4.19
N ASP A 173 9.56 10.70 -3.93
CA ASP A 173 8.68 10.06 -2.96
C ASP A 173 7.19 10.34 -3.20
N VAL A 174 6.34 9.44 -2.70
CA VAL A 174 4.88 9.54 -2.78
C VAL A 174 4.28 9.25 -1.40
N GLU A 175 3.48 10.20 -0.93
CA GLU A 175 2.77 10.12 0.34
C GLU A 175 1.27 10.06 0.08
N TRP A 176 0.57 9.24 0.86
CA TRP A 176 -0.87 9.16 0.85
C TRP A 176 -1.42 9.17 2.27
N THR A 177 -2.58 9.78 2.44
CA THR A 177 -3.34 9.77 3.69
C THR A 177 -4.83 9.70 3.36
N PRO A 178 -5.61 8.81 3.99
CA PRO A 178 -7.04 8.72 3.76
C PRO A 178 -7.80 9.86 4.42
N GLU A 179 -9.05 10.05 4.03
CA GLU A 179 -9.95 10.95 4.74
C GLU A 179 -10.38 10.34 6.08
N GLN A 180 -10.09 11.01 7.20
CA GLN A 180 -10.42 10.51 8.54
C GLN A 180 -11.57 11.29 9.19
N GLY A 181 -12.60 10.58 9.68
CA GLY A 181 -13.68 11.12 10.51
C GLY A 181 -14.63 12.13 9.83
N ARG A 182 -15.71 12.52 10.53
CA ARG A 182 -16.73 13.46 10.00
C ARG A 182 -16.30 14.93 10.07
N LEU A 183 -15.36 15.26 10.96
CA LEU A 183 -14.78 16.60 11.16
C LEU A 183 -13.26 16.62 10.91
N GLY A 184 -12.66 15.51 10.48
CA GLY A 184 -11.21 15.34 10.48
C GLY A 184 -10.49 15.82 9.23
N ALA A 185 -9.22 15.43 9.13
CA ALA A 185 -8.33 15.83 8.06
C ALA A 185 -8.78 15.25 6.72
N ARG A 186 -8.77 16.09 5.68
CA ARG A 186 -9.03 15.64 4.31
C ARG A 186 -7.91 14.71 3.87
N GLY A 187 -8.28 13.61 3.23
CA GLY A 187 -7.31 12.74 2.58
C GLY A 187 -6.57 13.45 1.44
N PHE A 188 -5.38 12.98 1.13
CA PHE A 188 -4.56 13.53 0.06
C PHE A 188 -3.59 12.48 -0.51
N LEU A 189 -3.17 12.72 -1.74
CA LEU A 189 -1.96 12.15 -2.33
C LEU A 189 -1.00 13.29 -2.60
N ARG A 190 0.27 13.11 -2.26
CA ARG A 190 1.29 14.13 -2.40
C ARG A 190 2.58 13.53 -2.95
N VAL A 191 3.23 14.23 -3.86
CA VAL A 191 4.54 13.83 -4.40
C VAL A 191 5.63 14.76 -3.88
N SER A 192 6.83 14.22 -3.77
CA SER A 192 8.04 14.97 -3.46
C SER A 192 9.01 14.86 -4.64
N THR A 193 9.77 15.92 -4.87
CA THR A 193 10.84 16.01 -5.87
C THR A 193 12.10 16.56 -5.21
N GLY A 194 13.23 16.58 -5.92
CA GLY A 194 14.45 17.24 -5.43
C GLY A 194 14.26 18.74 -5.12
N ALA A 195 13.25 19.39 -5.72
CA ALA A 195 12.91 20.80 -5.47
C ALA A 195 11.87 20.98 -4.35
N THR A 196 11.41 19.91 -3.70
CA THR A 196 10.39 20.01 -2.64
C THR A 196 10.96 20.75 -1.42
N PRO A 197 10.28 21.81 -0.94
CA PRO A 197 10.76 22.56 0.21
C PRO A 197 10.67 21.72 1.48
N ALA A 198 11.62 21.92 2.41
CA ALA A 198 11.65 21.22 3.69
C ALA A 198 10.37 21.46 4.51
N VAL A 199 9.84 22.69 4.49
CA VAL A 199 8.55 23.02 5.09
C VAL A 199 7.51 23.14 3.99
N ARG A 200 6.57 22.17 3.98
CA ARG A 200 5.51 22.13 2.98
C ARG A 200 4.25 22.83 3.48
N PRO A 201 3.51 23.52 2.60
CA PRO A 201 2.19 24.03 2.94
C PRO A 201 1.21 22.88 3.23
N LYS A 202 0.08 23.18 3.88
CA LYS A 202 -1.01 22.21 4.05
C LYS A 202 -1.43 21.65 2.68
N PRO A 203 -1.82 20.36 2.56
CA PRO A 203 -2.15 19.74 1.27
C PRO A 203 -3.13 20.53 0.40
N LYS A 204 -4.10 21.25 1.00
CA LYS A 204 -5.06 22.10 0.27
C LYS A 204 -4.42 23.26 -0.51
N HIS A 205 -3.19 23.63 -0.17
CA HIS A 205 -2.43 24.75 -0.74
C HIS A 205 -1.14 24.30 -1.43
N ASP A 206 -0.77 23.03 -1.31
CA ASP A 206 0.46 22.47 -1.89
C ASP A 206 0.22 22.11 -3.37
N PRO A 207 0.92 22.72 -4.34
CA PRO A 207 0.82 22.33 -5.75
C PRO A 207 1.06 20.83 -5.96
N ALA A 208 2.00 20.24 -5.23
CA ALA A 208 2.36 18.84 -5.36
C ALA A 208 1.49 17.87 -4.58
N ALA A 209 0.27 18.29 -4.24
CA ALA A 209 -0.74 17.43 -3.65
C ALA A 209 -2.05 17.43 -4.44
N MET A 210 -2.86 16.41 -4.26
CA MET A 210 -4.26 16.34 -4.63
C MET A 210 -5.05 15.99 -3.37
N ILE A 211 -6.14 16.69 -3.11
CA ILE A 211 -7.09 16.32 -2.06
C ILE A 211 -7.96 15.18 -2.57
N THR A 212 -8.01 14.07 -1.85
CA THR A 212 -8.83 12.90 -2.23
C THR A 212 -10.28 13.10 -1.81
N ARG A 213 -11.13 12.18 -2.29
CA ARG A 213 -12.48 11.97 -1.77
C ARG A 213 -12.48 10.63 -1.05
N ARG A 214 -13.18 10.51 0.08
CA ARG A 214 -13.34 9.23 0.81
C ARG A 214 -13.69 8.04 -0.09
N GLN A 215 -14.54 8.22 -1.11
CA GLN A 215 -14.95 7.14 -2.02
C GLN A 215 -13.82 6.65 -2.93
N THR A 216 -12.76 7.45 -3.11
CA THR A 216 -11.62 7.20 -4.00
C THR A 216 -10.34 6.86 -3.25
N ASP A 217 -10.40 6.70 -1.92
CA ASP A 217 -9.20 6.53 -1.10
C ASP A 217 -8.43 5.24 -1.46
N VAL A 218 -9.12 4.12 -1.67
CA VAL A 218 -8.47 2.86 -2.11
C VAL A 218 -7.88 2.98 -3.51
N ASP A 219 -8.58 3.61 -4.46
CA ASP A 219 -8.03 3.87 -5.81
C ASP A 219 -6.78 4.75 -5.75
N THR A 220 -6.80 5.76 -4.88
CA THR A 220 -5.67 6.67 -4.70
C THR A 220 -4.48 5.94 -4.08
N LEU A 221 -4.72 5.09 -3.10
CA LEU A 221 -3.69 4.25 -2.49
C LEU A 221 -3.07 3.30 -3.53
N PHE A 222 -3.89 2.62 -4.33
CA PHE A 222 -3.40 1.72 -5.38
C PHE A 222 -2.63 2.48 -6.45
N PHE A 223 -3.11 3.67 -6.84
CA PHE A 223 -2.40 4.57 -7.75
C PHE A 223 -1.04 4.99 -7.20
N ALA A 224 -0.98 5.37 -5.92
CA ALA A 224 0.27 5.75 -5.26
C ALA A 224 1.26 4.59 -5.16
N ALA A 225 0.80 3.38 -4.81
CA ALA A 225 1.64 2.18 -4.78
C ALA A 225 2.20 1.86 -6.18
N ARG A 226 1.35 1.91 -7.22
CA ARG A 226 1.80 1.74 -8.61
C ARG A 226 2.77 2.83 -9.04
N LEU A 227 2.53 4.09 -8.65
CA LEU A 227 3.43 5.21 -8.93
C LEU A 227 4.80 5.00 -8.30
N LEU A 228 4.86 4.50 -7.05
CA LEU A 228 6.10 4.22 -6.35
C LEU A 228 7.00 3.24 -7.12
N THR A 229 6.41 2.18 -7.68
CA THR A 229 7.15 1.22 -8.54
C THR A 229 7.64 1.82 -9.86
N ARG A 230 7.05 2.91 -10.35
CA ARG A 230 7.48 3.57 -11.58
C ARG A 230 8.62 4.57 -11.35
N ILE A 231 8.67 5.18 -10.16
CA ILE A 231 9.70 6.18 -9.81
C ILE A 231 10.94 5.52 -9.19
N ARG A 232 10.80 4.30 -8.66
CA ARG A 232 11.88 3.46 -8.13
C ARG A 232 11.79 2.07 -8.76
N PRO A 233 12.06 1.89 -10.07
CA PRO A 233 11.92 0.59 -10.72
C PRO A 233 12.87 -0.48 -10.17
#